data_AF-A0A1E8PX04-F1
#
_entry.id   AF-A0A1E8PX04-F1
#
_cell.length_a   1.000
_cell.length_b   1.000
_cell.length_c   1.000
_cell.angle_alpha   90.00
_cell.angle_beta   90.00
_cell.angle_gamma   90.00
#
_symmetry.space_group_name_H-M   'P 1'
#
loop_
_entity.id
_entity.type
_entity.pdbx_description
1 polymer ?
#
loop_
_entity_poly.entity_id
_entity_poly.type
_entity_poly.pdbx_seq_one_letter_code
_entity_poly.pdbx_strand_id
1 'polypeptide(L)'
;MRYTFPHKPDLYEAVQIDSISLLQSLIEESSANENRTLQDVITTFVRALEERTNDRDAVKCLLTAVIENQRQPDLFPRSESVLRLLRTFTYQHSQDALMRSEIANVDALPVEALCFVLCVTSFYIASLDDPQAPGVGAALSKLLGGTLWSM
;
A
#
# COMPACT_ATOMS: atom_id res chain seq x y z
N MET A 1 -14.66 -3.11 20.67
CA MET A 1 -15.96 -3.69 20.28
C MET A 1 -15.66 -5.04 19.64
N ARG A 2 -16.22 -6.17 20.12
CA ARG A 2 -15.95 -7.50 19.52
C ARG A 2 -16.97 -7.73 18.40
N TYR A 3 -16.53 -7.67 17.14
CA TYR A 3 -17.36 -8.06 16.01
C TYR A 3 -17.51 -9.58 15.99
N THR A 4 -18.73 -10.06 15.81
CA THR A 4 -19.03 -11.48 15.61
C THR A 4 -19.63 -11.63 14.23
N PHE A 5 -18.94 -12.36 13.35
CA PHE A 5 -19.38 -12.60 11.98
C PHE A 5 -20.07 -13.97 11.89
N PRO A 6 -21.30 -14.03 11.34
CA PRO A 6 -22.05 -15.29 11.28
C PRO A 6 -21.40 -16.27 10.28
N HIS A 7 -20.81 -15.78 9.19
CA HIS A 7 -20.09 -16.60 8.23
C HIS A 7 -18.71 -16.00 7.88
N LYS A 8 -17.81 -16.88 7.44
CA LYS A 8 -16.45 -16.54 7.04
C LYS A 8 -16.37 -15.50 5.90
N PRO A 9 -17.25 -15.53 4.87
CA PRO A 9 -17.29 -14.48 3.86
C PRO A 9 -17.58 -13.09 4.43
N ASP A 10 -18.48 -12.98 5.41
CA ASP A 10 -18.85 -11.69 6.03
C ASP A 10 -17.66 -11.05 6.76
N LEU A 11 -16.82 -11.87 7.40
CA LEU A 11 -15.56 -11.43 7.99
C LEU A 11 -14.62 -10.87 6.92
N TYR A 12 -14.48 -11.57 5.80
CA TYR A 12 -13.59 -11.14 4.72
C TYR A 12 -14.06 -9.86 4.05
N GLU A 13 -15.37 -9.70 3.89
CA GLU A 13 -15.96 -8.46 3.37
C GLU A 13 -15.67 -7.27 4.30
N ALA A 14 -15.88 -7.43 5.61
CA ALA A 14 -15.55 -6.40 6.58
C ALA A 14 -14.04 -6.05 6.57
N VAL A 15 -13.18 -7.06 6.56
CA VAL A 15 -11.72 -6.90 6.44
C VAL A 15 -11.35 -6.13 5.17
N GLN A 16 -12.02 -6.41 4.05
CA GLN A 16 -11.77 -5.73 2.78
C GLN A 16 -12.22 -4.26 2.83
N ILE A 17 -13.40 -3.98 3.37
CA ILE A 17 -13.93 -2.61 3.52
C ILE A 17 -13.00 -1.77 4.39
N ASP A 18 -12.60 -2.28 5.55
CA ASP A 18 -11.70 -1.58 6.47
C ASP A 18 -10.33 -1.34 5.82
N SER A 19 -9.82 -2.35 5.10
CA SER A 19 -8.55 -2.24 4.37
C SER A 19 -8.61 -1.20 3.24
N ILE A 20 -9.73 -1.13 2.50
CA ILE A 20 -9.94 -0.12 1.46
C ILE A 20 -9.98 1.27 2.09
N SER A 21 -10.73 1.44 3.19
CA SER A 21 -10.82 2.73 3.88
C SER A 21 -9.47 3.22 4.40
N LEU A 22 -8.69 2.33 5.02
CA LEU A 22 -7.32 2.61 5.43
C LEU A 22 -6.47 3.03 4.23
N LEU A 23 -6.48 2.24 3.16
CA LEU A 23 -5.65 2.49 1.99
C LEU A 23 -6.02 3.81 1.28
N GLN A 24 -7.31 4.12 1.16
CA GLN A 24 -7.79 5.39 0.61
C GLN A 24 -7.26 6.58 1.41
N SER A 25 -7.30 6.48 2.74
CA SER A 25 -6.81 7.55 3.60
C SER A 25 -5.29 7.75 3.51
N LEU A 26 -4.51 6.66 3.38
CA LEU A 26 -3.07 6.73 3.14
C LEU A 26 -2.74 7.33 1.76
N ILE A 27 -3.51 6.96 0.73
CA ILE A 27 -3.37 7.53 -0.62
C ILE A 27 -3.68 9.02 -0.62
N GLU A 28 -4.76 9.44 0.02
CA GLU A 28 -5.16 10.84 0.13
C GLU A 28 -4.05 11.67 0.81
N GLU A 29 -3.55 11.21 1.96
CA GLU A 29 -2.49 11.90 2.69
C GLU A 29 -1.19 12.00 1.88
N SER A 30 -0.78 10.91 1.24
CA SER A 30 0.45 10.87 0.44
C SER A 30 0.37 11.70 -0.84
N SER A 31 -0.85 11.86 -1.38
CA SER A 31 -1.13 12.56 -2.66
C SER A 31 -1.60 14.01 -2.49
N ALA A 32 -1.71 14.51 -1.25
CA ALA A 32 -2.31 15.83 -0.96
C ALA A 32 -1.58 17.04 -1.59
N ASN A 33 -0.35 16.88 -2.10
CA ASN A 33 0.42 17.95 -2.72
C ASN A 33 0.82 17.60 -4.16
N GLU A 34 0.39 18.42 -5.12
CA GLU A 34 0.58 18.18 -6.57
C GLU A 34 2.05 18.22 -7.03
N ASN A 35 2.94 18.89 -6.29
CA ASN A 35 4.36 19.06 -6.65
C ASN A 35 5.31 18.04 -6.00
N ARG A 36 4.79 16.92 -5.47
CA ARG A 36 5.61 15.89 -4.83
C ARG A 36 6.23 14.94 -5.84
N THR A 37 7.50 14.60 -5.63
CA THR A 37 8.15 13.53 -6.38
C THR A 37 7.54 12.16 -6.02
N LEU A 38 7.73 11.15 -6.87
CA LEU A 38 7.34 9.77 -6.57
C LEU A 38 7.97 9.30 -5.26
N GLN A 39 9.22 9.67 -5.00
CA GLN A 39 9.89 9.36 -3.74
C GLN A 39 9.17 9.99 -2.54
N ASP A 40 8.72 11.24 -2.65
CA ASP A 40 7.98 11.93 -1.58
C ASP A 40 6.63 11.28 -1.29
N VAL A 41 5.90 10.92 -2.35
CA VAL A 41 4.61 10.23 -2.26
C VAL A 41 4.79 8.90 -1.52
N ILE A 42 5.72 8.05 -1.97
CA ILE A 42 5.93 6.73 -1.36
C ILE A 42 6.49 6.84 0.06
N THR A 43 7.42 7.77 0.31
CA THR A 43 7.98 7.98 1.65
C THR A 43 6.89 8.47 2.62
N THR A 44 6.00 9.36 2.17
CA THR A 44 4.87 9.82 3.00
C THR A 44 3.88 8.71 3.24
N PHE A 45 3.54 7.92 2.23
CA PHE A 45 2.65 6.77 2.37
C PHE A 45 3.12 5.82 3.47
N VAL A 46 4.41 5.44 3.44
CA VAL A 46 4.96 4.52 4.44
C VAL A 46 5.05 5.15 5.82
N ARG A 47 5.41 6.44 5.91
CA ARG A 47 5.42 7.14 7.21
C ARG A 47 4.01 7.21 7.82
N ALA A 48 3.00 7.57 7.03
CA ALA A 48 1.61 7.61 7.47
C ALA A 48 1.14 6.23 7.95
N LEU A 49 1.59 5.17 7.28
CA LEU A 49 1.32 3.79 7.69
C LEU A 49 2.03 3.42 9.00
N GLU A 50 3.29 3.82 9.19
CA GLU A 50 4.02 3.66 10.45
C GLU A 50 3.35 4.43 11.61
N GLU A 51 2.78 5.61 11.35
CA GLU A 51 2.06 6.41 12.35
C GLU A 51 0.71 5.79 12.76
N ARG A 52 0.15 4.89 11.93
CA ARG A 52 -1.09 4.16 12.23
C ARG A 52 -0.90 2.96 13.17
N THR A 53 0.21 2.89 13.91
CA THR A 53 0.54 1.77 14.83
C THR A 53 -0.51 1.45 15.90
N ASN A 54 -1.44 2.35 16.21
CA ASN A 54 -2.57 2.02 17.11
C ASN A 54 -3.66 1.15 16.43
N ASP A 55 -3.57 0.97 15.12
CA ASP A 55 -4.46 0.15 14.29
C ASP A 55 -3.68 -0.96 13.56
N ARG A 56 -2.78 -1.63 14.30
CA ARG A 56 -2.02 -2.79 13.81
C ARG A 56 -2.92 -3.88 13.22
N ASP A 57 -4.14 -4.00 13.72
CA ASP A 57 -5.12 -4.96 13.22
C ASP A 57 -5.62 -4.56 11.83
N ALA A 58 -5.92 -3.28 11.55
CA ALA A 58 -6.25 -2.84 10.19
C ALA A 58 -5.09 -3.00 9.20
N VAL A 59 -3.84 -2.80 9.64
CA VAL A 59 -2.67 -3.04 8.76
C VAL A 59 -2.51 -4.53 8.45
N LYS A 60 -2.77 -5.43 9.41
CA LYS A 60 -2.80 -6.89 9.18
C LYS A 60 -3.96 -7.30 8.26
N CYS A 61 -5.10 -6.63 8.39
CA CYS A 61 -6.26 -6.80 7.51
C CYS A 61 -5.92 -6.48 6.05
N LEU A 62 -5.09 -5.46 5.79
CA LEU A 62 -4.67 -5.07 4.44
C LEU A 62 -3.98 -6.21 3.68
N LEU A 63 -3.02 -6.90 4.31
CA LEU A 63 -2.38 -8.07 3.69
C LEU A 63 -3.37 -9.21 3.49
N THR A 64 -4.21 -9.48 4.50
CA THR A 64 -5.23 -10.53 4.41
C THR A 64 -6.14 -10.28 3.22
N ALA A 65 -6.60 -9.03 3.01
CA ALA A 65 -7.39 -8.65 1.87
C ALA A 65 -6.64 -8.82 0.53
N VAL A 66 -5.34 -8.54 0.46
CA VAL A 66 -4.54 -8.79 -0.76
C VAL A 66 -4.43 -10.28 -1.07
N ILE A 67 -4.16 -11.12 -0.09
CA ILE A 67 -4.04 -12.59 -0.25
C ILE A 67 -5.39 -13.20 -0.61
N GLU A 68 -6.46 -12.82 0.09
CA GLU A 68 -7.79 -13.37 -0.13
C GLU A 68 -8.38 -12.91 -1.48
N ASN A 69 -8.07 -11.71 -1.97
CA ASN A 69 -8.41 -11.29 -3.34
C ASN A 69 -7.77 -12.20 -4.41
N GLN A 70 -6.60 -12.77 -4.15
CA GLN A 70 -5.99 -13.76 -5.05
C GLN A 70 -6.61 -15.15 -4.89
N ARG A 71 -6.93 -15.55 -3.66
CA ARG A 71 -7.46 -16.88 -3.34
C ARG A 71 -8.91 -17.07 -3.79
N GLN A 72 -9.72 -16.02 -3.67
CA GLN A 72 -11.15 -16.04 -3.95
C GLN A 72 -11.55 -14.83 -4.80
N PRO A 73 -11.17 -14.81 -6.08
CA PRO A 73 -11.39 -13.66 -6.96
C PRO A 73 -12.88 -13.36 -7.24
N ASP A 74 -13.78 -14.31 -6.93
CA ASP A 74 -15.23 -14.17 -7.11
C ASP A 74 -15.92 -13.53 -5.90
N LEU A 75 -15.27 -13.49 -4.73
CA LEU A 75 -15.85 -12.88 -3.52
C LEU A 75 -15.90 -11.35 -3.60
N PHE A 76 -15.01 -10.77 -4.40
CA PHE A 76 -14.91 -9.32 -4.54
C PHE A 76 -14.93 -8.95 -6.02
N PRO A 77 -15.84 -8.07 -6.45
CA PRO A 77 -15.75 -7.48 -7.78
C PRO A 77 -14.35 -6.92 -7.95
N ARG A 78 -13.63 -7.34 -9.01
CA ARG A 78 -12.24 -6.90 -9.22
C ARG A 78 -12.10 -5.38 -9.14
N SER A 79 -13.15 -4.62 -9.48
CA SER A 79 -13.26 -3.16 -9.42
C SER A 79 -13.08 -2.56 -8.03
N GLU A 80 -13.30 -3.32 -6.96
CA GLU A 80 -13.33 -2.84 -5.57
C GLU A 80 -12.37 -3.63 -4.68
N SER A 81 -11.22 -4.04 -5.23
CA SER A 81 -10.19 -4.76 -4.47
C SER A 81 -9.08 -3.83 -3.98
N VAL A 82 -8.60 -4.08 -2.76
CA VAL A 82 -7.43 -3.42 -2.16
C VAL A 82 -6.24 -3.45 -3.12
N LEU A 83 -6.00 -4.61 -3.75
CA LEU A 83 -4.91 -4.80 -4.70
C LEU A 83 -5.09 -3.94 -5.96
N ARG A 84 -6.32 -3.78 -6.48
CA ARG A 84 -6.57 -2.85 -7.60
C ARG A 84 -6.29 -1.41 -7.17
N LEU A 85 -6.78 -0.98 -6.01
CA LEU A 85 -6.57 0.38 -5.52
C LEU A 85 -5.07 0.70 -5.40
N LEU A 86 -4.30 -0.22 -4.82
CA LEU A 86 -2.86 -0.07 -4.68
C LEU A 86 -2.14 -0.06 -6.04
N ARG A 87 -2.52 -0.92 -6.99
CA ARG A 87 -1.97 -0.91 -8.35
C ARG A 87 -2.26 0.39 -9.07
N THR A 88 -3.50 0.87 -9.01
CA THR A 88 -3.91 2.15 -9.60
C THR A 88 -3.08 3.29 -9.03
N PHE A 89 -2.94 3.33 -7.70
CA PHE A 89 -2.10 4.32 -7.01
C PHE A 89 -0.64 4.29 -7.50
N THR A 90 0.00 3.11 -7.49
CA THR A 90 1.41 3.01 -7.93
C THR A 90 1.57 3.34 -9.41
N TYR A 91 0.61 2.98 -10.25
CA TYR A 91 0.65 3.25 -11.68
C TYR A 91 0.50 4.75 -11.97
N GLN A 92 -0.51 5.41 -11.38
CA GLN A 92 -0.76 6.84 -11.57
C GLN A 92 0.45 7.68 -11.16
N HIS A 93 0.98 7.46 -9.95
CA HIS A 93 2.15 8.22 -9.48
C HIS A 93 3.43 7.92 -10.27
N SER A 94 3.58 6.71 -10.80
CA SER A 94 4.69 6.40 -11.72
C SER A 94 4.53 7.12 -13.06
N GLN A 95 3.30 7.21 -13.58
CA GLN A 95 3.04 7.98 -14.80
C GLN A 95 3.31 9.48 -14.59
N ASP A 96 2.89 10.05 -13.46
CA ASP A 96 3.16 11.46 -13.15
C ASP A 96 4.65 11.73 -13.01
N ALA A 97 5.39 10.82 -12.39
CA ALA A 97 6.85 10.88 -12.28
C ALA A 97 7.53 10.85 -13.67
N LEU A 98 7.05 10.01 -14.59
CA LEU A 98 7.53 9.97 -15.96
C LEU A 98 7.27 11.29 -16.69
N MET A 99 6.05 11.83 -16.57
CA MET A 99 5.67 13.11 -17.17
C MET A 99 6.51 14.27 -16.63
N ARG A 100 6.93 14.19 -15.37
CA ARG A 100 7.84 15.15 -14.71
C ARG A 100 9.33 14.85 -14.92
N SER A 101 9.66 13.83 -15.71
CA SER A 101 11.04 13.38 -15.97
C SER A 101 11.82 12.99 -14.70
N GLU A 102 11.11 12.57 -13.64
CA GLU A 102 11.71 12.03 -12.41
C GLU A 102 12.25 10.62 -12.63
N ILE A 103 11.66 9.86 -13.56
CA ILE A 103 12.02 8.49 -13.91
C ILE A 103 12.12 8.35 -15.43
N ALA A 104 12.96 7.44 -15.91
CA ALA A 104 13.24 7.30 -17.35
C ALA A 104 12.15 6.53 -18.12
N ASN A 105 11.49 5.57 -17.48
CA ASN A 105 10.44 4.77 -18.11
C ASN A 105 9.44 4.23 -17.06
N VAL A 106 8.21 3.93 -17.52
CA VAL A 106 7.15 3.24 -16.76
C VAL A 106 6.91 1.90 -17.43
N ASP A 107 7.85 0.97 -17.28
CA ASP A 107 7.58 -0.40 -17.66
C ASP A 107 6.64 -1.05 -16.64
N ALA A 108 5.77 -1.95 -17.10
CA ALA A 108 4.80 -2.63 -16.23
C ALA A 108 5.48 -3.41 -15.09
N LEU A 109 6.70 -3.91 -15.32
CA LEU A 109 7.46 -4.69 -14.34
C LEU A 109 7.95 -3.85 -13.15
N PRO A 110 8.62 -2.68 -13.32
CA PRO A 110 8.93 -1.75 -12.25
C PRO A 110 7.72 -1.27 -11.42
N VAL A 111 6.60 -0.96 -12.08
CA VAL A 111 5.38 -0.48 -11.37
C VAL A 111 4.78 -1.58 -10.51
N GLU A 112 4.69 -2.79 -11.06
CA GLU A 112 4.17 -3.92 -10.30
C GLU A 112 5.12 -4.30 -9.17
N ALA A 113 6.44 -4.22 -9.38
CA ALA A 113 7.43 -4.40 -8.33
C ALA A 113 7.26 -3.37 -7.20
N LEU A 114 7.01 -2.10 -7.52
CA LEU A 114 6.70 -1.07 -6.52
C LEU A 114 5.43 -1.42 -5.72
N CYS A 115 4.37 -1.87 -6.38
CA CYS A 115 3.15 -2.33 -5.73
C CYS A 115 3.42 -3.48 -4.74
N PHE A 116 4.20 -4.49 -5.17
CA PHE A 116 4.61 -5.59 -4.29
C PHE A 116 5.45 -5.13 -3.10
N VAL A 117 6.38 -4.21 -3.31
CA VAL A 117 7.21 -3.65 -2.24
C VAL A 117 6.36 -2.94 -1.19
N LEU A 118 5.33 -2.18 -1.60
CA LEU A 118 4.38 -1.55 -0.65
C LEU A 118 3.55 -2.57 0.12
N CYS A 119 3.12 -3.67 -0.52
CA CYS A 119 2.43 -4.77 0.16
C CYS A 119 3.30 -5.42 1.24
N VAL A 120 4.55 -5.77 0.89
CA VAL A 120 5.50 -6.42 1.82
C VAL A 120 5.90 -5.46 2.95
N THR A 121 6.08 -4.18 2.63
CA THR A 121 6.38 -3.14 3.64
C THR A 121 5.24 -3.01 4.63
N SER A 122 4.00 -2.94 4.15
CA SER A 122 2.81 -2.90 5.00
C SER A 122 2.73 -4.12 5.92
N PHE A 123 2.99 -5.31 5.38
CA PHE A 123 3.03 -6.53 6.18
C PHE A 123 4.09 -6.50 7.28
N TYR A 124 5.31 -6.08 6.93
CA TYR A 124 6.40 -6.04 7.88
C TYR A 124 6.10 -5.05 9.01
N ILE A 125 5.59 -3.86 8.70
CA ILE A 125 5.14 -2.87 9.69
C ILE A 125 4.03 -3.45 10.60
N ALA A 126 3.06 -4.19 10.04
CA ALA A 126 2.01 -4.85 10.82
C ALA A 126 2.52 -5.97 11.75
N SER A 127 3.60 -6.64 11.34
CA SER A 127 4.16 -7.81 12.04
C SER A 127 5.18 -7.44 13.11
N LEU A 128 5.70 -6.21 13.07
CA LEU A 128 6.59 -5.69 14.09
C LEU A 128 5.81 -5.42 15.37
N ASP A 129 6.11 -6.19 16.41
CA ASP A 129 5.51 -5.97 17.73
C ASP A 129 6.17 -4.79 18.48
N ASP A 130 7.33 -4.32 18.00
CA ASP A 130 8.13 -3.26 18.59
C ASP A 130 7.95 -1.91 17.85
N PRO A 131 7.41 -0.87 18.50
CA PRO A 131 7.33 0.50 17.94
C PRO A 131 8.69 1.14 17.66
N GLN A 132 9.79 0.59 18.20
CA GLN A 132 11.16 1.06 18.01
C GLN A 132 11.90 0.31 16.89
N ALA A 133 11.25 -0.65 16.23
CA ALA A 133 11.86 -1.36 15.11
C ALA A 133 12.30 -0.36 14.02
N PRO A 134 13.51 -0.53 13.46
CA PRO A 134 14.13 0.48 12.61
C PRO A 134 13.24 0.85 11.43
N GLY A 135 13.09 2.17 11.20
CA GLY A 135 12.18 2.77 10.22
C GLY A 135 12.29 2.14 8.84
N VAL A 136 11.30 1.31 8.51
CA VAL A 136 11.20 0.61 7.24
C VAL A 136 10.99 1.64 6.13
N GLY A 137 10.28 2.72 6.44
CA GLY A 137 10.20 3.90 5.58
C GLY A 137 11.55 4.50 5.23
N ALA A 138 12.51 4.53 6.17
CA ALA A 138 13.85 5.06 5.91
C ALA A 138 14.68 4.13 5.00
N ALA A 139 14.53 2.81 5.16
CA ALA A 139 15.17 1.85 4.27
C ALA A 139 14.57 1.89 2.85
N LEU A 140 13.24 1.99 2.75
CA LEU A 140 12.53 2.09 1.48
C LEU A 140 12.87 3.40 0.75
N SER A 141 12.93 4.53 1.47
CA SER A 141 13.31 5.82 0.89
C SER A 141 14.71 5.78 0.28
N LYS A 142 15.66 5.09 0.94
CA LYS A 142 17.01 4.86 0.39
C LYS A 142 16.99 3.98 -0.86
N LEU A 143 16.18 2.93 -0.88
CA LEU A 143 16.04 2.03 -2.04
C LEU A 143 15.48 2.78 -3.27
N LEU A 144 14.46 3.61 -3.05
CA LEU A 144 13.84 4.46 -4.07
C LEU A 144 14.81 5.53 -4.59
N GLY A 145 15.60 6.14 -3.72
CA GLY A 145 16.59 7.15 -4.13
C GLY A 145 17.82 6.56 -4.84
N GLY A 146 18.04 5.24 -4.80
CA GLY A 146 19.31 4.64 -5.20
C GLY A 146 19.30 3.81 -6.48
N THR A 147 18.22 3.11 -6.83
CA THR A 147 18.34 1.99 -7.80
C THR A 147 17.10 1.60 -8.61
N LEU A 148 15.88 1.90 -8.15
CA LEU A 148 14.66 1.43 -8.84
C LEU A 148 14.38 2.15 -10.17
N TRP A 149 14.91 3.36 -10.35
CA TRP A 149 14.56 4.25 -11.47
C TRP A 149 15.69 4.50 -12.47
N SER A 150 16.86 3.91 -12.22
CA SER A 150 18.08 4.14 -13.01
C SER A 150 18.36 3.06 -14.06
N MET A 151 17.37 2.23 -14.42
CA MET A 151 17.50 1.24 -15.49
C MET A 151 16.99 1.78 -16.82
#